data_AF-A0A2A2H248-F1
#
_entry.id   AF-A0A2A2H248-F1
#
_cell.length_a   1.000
_cell.length_b   1.000
_cell.length_c   1.000
_cell.angle_alpha   90.00
_cell.angle_beta   90.00
_cell.angle_gamma   90.00
#
_symmetry.space_group_name_H-M   'P 1'
#
loop_
_entity.id
_entity.type
_entity.pdbx_description
1 polymer ?
#
loop_
_entity_poly.entity_id
_entity_poly.type
_entity_poly.pdbx_seq_one_letter_code
_entity_poly.pdbx_strand_id
1 'polypeptide(L)' 'MAARSKVETLPSSVREWLDRALTERNFSGYRELEALLHEKGYRIGRAQISRYGQKVQRRFAAIREATEMARI' A
#
# COMPACT_ATOMS: atom_id res chain seq x y z
N MET A 1 -8.17 12.21 17.51
CA MET A 1 -7.48 11.01 16.99
C MET A 1 -8.00 10.72 15.58
N ALA A 2 -7.14 10.71 14.56
CA ALA A 2 -7.57 10.28 13.23
C ALA A 2 -7.93 8.78 13.29
N ALA A 3 -9.11 8.40 12.80
CA ALA A 3 -9.51 7.00 12.76
C ALA A 3 -8.42 6.18 12.04
N ARG A 4 -8.00 5.09 12.68
CA ARG A 4 -7.01 4.15 12.13
C ARG A 4 -7.50 3.71 10.75
N SER A 5 -6.66 3.78 9.72
CA SER A 5 -7.10 3.44 8.37
C SER A 5 -7.57 1.98 8.35
N LYS A 6 -8.70 1.64 7.70
CA LYS A 6 -9.16 0.22 7.61
C LYS A 6 -8.10 -0.71 7.01
N VAL A 7 -7.11 -0.18 6.29
CA VAL A 7 -5.97 -0.95 5.78
C VAL A 7 -5.04 -1.41 6.92
N GLU A 8 -4.92 -0.62 7.99
CA GLU A 8 -4.11 -0.94 9.18
C GLU A 8 -4.78 -1.99 10.08
N THR A 9 -6.07 -2.28 9.87
CA THR A 9 -6.78 -3.37 10.56
C THR A 9 -6.73 -4.68 9.77
N LEU A 10 -6.17 -4.70 8.56
CA LEU A 10 -5.97 -5.92 7.80
C LEU A 10 -4.95 -6.83 8.50
N PRO A 11 -5.11 -8.16 8.44
CA PRO A 11 -4.08 -9.10 8.86
C PRO A 11 -2.75 -8.83 8.14
N SER A 12 -1.63 -9.09 8.82
CA SER A 12 -0.29 -8.81 8.28
C SER A 12 -0.06 -9.44 6.92
N SER A 13 -0.49 -10.70 6.72
CA SER A 13 -0.38 -11.42 5.44
C SER A 13 -1.10 -10.71 4.28
N VAL A 14 -2.27 -10.14 4.54
CA VAL A 14 -3.05 -9.40 3.53
C VAL A 14 -2.40 -8.04 3.24
N ARG A 15 -1.83 -7.41 4.27
CA ARG A 15 -1.12 -6.14 4.13
C ARG A 15 0.16 -6.29 3.32
N GLU A 16 0.95 -7.33 3.60
CA GLU A 16 2.15 -7.67 2.84
C GLU A 16 1.82 -7.98 1.37
N TRP A 17 0.75 -8.74 1.13
CA TRP A 17 0.25 -8.96 -0.21
C TRP A 17 -0.14 -7.64 -0.90
N LEU A 18 -0.82 -6.74 -0.19
CA LEU A 18 -1.22 -5.43 -0.72
C LEU A 18 0.00 -4.56 -1.04
N ASP A 19 1.02 -4.54 -0.18
CA ASP A 19 2.28 -3.80 -0.40
C ASP A 19 3.01 -4.28 -1.65
N ARG A 20 3.10 -5.60 -1.80
CA ARG A 20 3.68 -6.22 -2.99
C ARG A 20 2.88 -5.89 -4.24
N ALA A 21 1.57 -6.06 -4.21
CA ALA A 21 0.70 -5.76 -5.34
C ALA A 21 0.74 -4.27 -5.75
N LEU A 22 0.83 -3.36 -4.77
CA LEU A 22 1.02 -1.93 -5.02
C LEU A 22 2.36 -1.65 -5.69
N THR A 23 3.44 -2.29 -5.22
CA THR A 23 4.79 -2.08 -5.76
C THR A 23 4.91 -2.65 -7.18
N GLU A 24 4.41 -3.87 -7.43
CA GLU A 24 4.42 -4.50 -8.76
C GLU A 24 3.62 -3.70 -9.80
N ARG A 25 2.57 -2.99 -9.36
CA ARG A 25 1.73 -2.15 -10.21
C ARG A 25 2.17 -0.68 -10.23
N ASN A 26 3.35 -0.36 -9.69
CA ASN A 26 3.86 1.01 -9.58
C ASN A 26 2.84 2.00 -8.99
N PHE A 27 2.18 1.61 -7.90
CA PHE A 27 1.16 2.38 -7.19
C PHE A 27 -0.01 2.83 -8.09
N SER A 28 -0.47 1.93 -8.96
CA SER A 28 -1.62 2.11 -9.83
C SER A 28 -2.65 0.98 -9.67
N GLY A 29 -3.75 1.01 -10.43
CA GLY A 29 -4.74 -0.08 -10.42
C GLY A 29 -5.57 -0.20 -9.14
N TYR A 30 -5.77 0.89 -8.40
CA TYR A 30 -6.46 0.84 -7.09
C TYR A 30 -7.88 0.26 -7.11
N ARG A 31 -8.59 0.36 -8.24
CA ARG A 31 -9.93 -0.25 -8.40
C ARG A 31 -9.87 -1.77 -8.48
N GLU A 32 -8.85 -2.30 -9.15
CA GLU A 32 -8.63 -3.74 -9.22
C GLU A 32 -8.22 -4.29 -7.85
N LEU A 33 -7.35 -3.56 -7.14
CA LEU A 33 -6.97 -3.93 -5.77
C LEU A 33 -8.16 -3.90 -4.80
N GLU A 34 -9.09 -2.96 -4.97
CA GLU A 34 -10.35 -2.92 -4.24
C GLU A 34 -11.19 -4.17 -4.50
N ALA A 35 -11.36 -4.57 -5.76
CA ALA A 35 -12.08 -5.78 -6.12
C ALA A 35 -11.42 -7.04 -5.51
N LEU A 36 -10.10 -7.18 -5.62
CA LEU A 36 -9.35 -8.30 -5.07
C LEU A 36 -9.42 -8.37 -3.54
N LEU A 37 -9.42 -7.22 -2.85
CA LEU A 37 -9.63 -7.18 -1.40
C LEU A 37 -11.06 -7.59 -1.05
N HIS A 38 -12.04 -7.16 -1.85
CA HIS A 38 -13.44 -7.54 -1.68
C HIS A 38 -13.65 -9.05 -1.83
N GLU A 39 -13.02 -9.68 -2.83
CA GLU A 39 -13.02 -11.14 -3.03
C GLU A 39 -12.41 -11.89 -1.84
N LYS A 40 -11.40 -11.31 -1.19
CA LYS A 40 -10.78 -11.84 0.03
C LYS A 40 -11.61 -11.58 1.30
N GLY A 41 -12.77 -10.92 1.18
CA GLY A 41 -13.66 -10.61 2.30
C GLY A 41 -13.41 -9.25 2.97
N TYR A 42 -12.52 -8.42 2.43
CA TYR A 42 -12.15 -7.12 3.01
C TYR A 42 -12.78 -5.95 2.24
N ARG A 43 -13.70 -5.24 2.89
CA ARG A 43 -14.35 -4.05 2.33
C ARG A 43 -13.49 -2.80 2.52
N ILE A 44 -12.48 -2.64 1.67
CA ILE A 44 -11.55 -1.50 1.65
C ILE A 44 -11.77 -0.70 0.37
N GLY A 45 -12.14 0.57 0.51
CA GLY A 45 -12.42 1.41 -0.65
C GLY A 45 -11.16 1.88 -1.38
N ARG A 46 -11.25 2.13 -2.70
CA ARG A 46 -10.16 2.67 -3.55
C ARG A 46 -9.42 3.86 -2.93
N ALA A 47 -10.14 4.81 -2.32
CA ALA A 47 -9.53 5.98 -1.68
C ALA A 47 -8.65 5.61 -0.48
N GLN A 48 -9.02 4.56 0.26
CA GLN A 48 -8.25 4.06 1.40
C GLN A 48 -6.97 3.37 0.94
N ILE A 49 -7.07 2.58 -0.14
CA ILE A 49 -5.92 1.92 -0.78
C ILE A 49 -4.96 2.97 -1.32
N SER A 50 -5.46 4.00 -2.03
CA SER A 50 -4.60 5.05 -2.58
C SER A 50 -3.84 5.83 -1.50
N ARG A 51 -4.52 6.24 -0.41
CA ARG A 51 -3.84 6.90 0.73
C ARG A 51 -2.78 6.00 1.36
N TYR A 52 -3.07 4.72 1.47
CA TYR A 52 -2.12 3.75 1.99
C TYR A 52 -0.91 3.59 1.05
N GLY A 53 -1.15 3.40 -0.25
CA GLY A 53 -0.11 3.29 -1.27
C GLY A 53 0.82 4.51 -1.30
N GLN A 54 0.28 5.73 -1.17
CA GLN A 54 1.11 6.94 -1.07
C GLN A 54 2.05 6.92 0.16
N LYS A 55 1.60 6.40 1.31
CA LYS A 55 2.46 6.26 2.50
C LYS A 55 3.57 5.24 2.25
N VAL A 56 3.24 4.11 1.64
CA VAL A 56 4.19 3.04 1.30
C VAL A 56 5.23 3.57 0.31
N GLN A 57 4.79 4.23 -0.77
CA GLN A 57 5.66 4.83 -1.78
C GLN A 57 6.66 5.83 -1.17
N ARG A 58 6.21 6.70 -0.26
CA ARG A 58 7.12 7.65 0.44
C ARG A 58 8.21 6.95 1.24
N ARG A 59 7.88 5.83 1.91
CA ARG A 59 8.86 5.03 2.66
C ARG A 59 9.88 4.38 1.73
N PHE A 60 9.43 3.82 0.61
CA PHE A 60 10.31 3.24 -0.40
C PHE A 60 11.22 4.29 -1.05
N ALA A 61 10.70 5.49 -1.35
CA ALA A 61 11.49 6.58 -1.89
C ALA A 61 12.63 6.99 -0.95
N ALA A 62 12.33 7.18 0.34
CA ALA A 62 13.34 7.52 1.35
C ALA A 62 14.45 6.44 1.47
N ILE A 63 14.10 5.16 1.36
CA ILE A 63 15.08 4.06 1.38
C ILE A 63 15.95 4.09 0.11
N ARG A 64 15.34 4.30 -1.07
CA ARG A 64 16.09 4.39 -2.33
C ARG A 64 17.06 5.57 -2.32
N GLU A 65 16.61 6.74 -1.88
CA GLU A 65 17.46 7.93 -1.75
C GLU A 65 18.63 7.68 -0.79
N ALA A 66 18.40 7.05 0.37
CA ALA A 66 19.47 6.69 1.29
C ALA A 66 20.49 5.71 0.69
N THR A 67 20.05 4.82 -0.21
CA THR A 67 20.91 3.84 -0.87
C THR A 67 21.71 4.46 -2.03
N GLU A 68 21.12 5.40 -2.75
CA GLU A 68 21.78 6.16 -3.83
C GLU A 68 22.86 7.10 -3.26
N MET A 69 22.58 7.77 -2.13
CA MET A 69 23.51 8.69 -1.47
C MET A 69 24.72 7.98 -0.83
N ALA A 70 24.62 6.69 -0.51
CA ALA A 70 25.75 5.90 -0.02
C ALA A 70 26.73 5.46 -1.13
N ARG A 71 26.39 5.75 -2.40
CA ARG A 71 27.19 5.37 -3.57
C ARG A 71 27.99 6.53 -4.18
N ILE A 72 27.88 7.73 -3.59
CA ILE A 72 28.64 8.95 -3.90
C ILE A 72 29.78 9.08 -2.90
#